data_AF-A0A8S1A3D5-F1
#
_entry.id   AF-A0A8S1A3D5-F1
#
_cell.length_a   1.000
_cell.length_b   1.000
_cell.length_c   1.000
_cell.angle_alpha   90.00
_cell.angle_beta   90.00
_cell.angle_gamma   90.00
#
_symmetry.space_group_name_H-M   'P 1'
#
loop_
_entity.id
_entity.type
_entity.pdbx_description
1 polymer ?
#
loop_
_entity_poly.entity_id
_entity_poly.type
_entity_poly.pdbx_seq_one_letter_code
_entity_poly.pdbx_strand_id
1 'polypeptide(L)'
;MILQMSKVVSYPVSESEIIACTRVQKKNPTSKQPKAVICKLSSKLKRDNLLGAILLYNRGNPKNKLNTKLLGYGDKESPVYVSEHLTPANKSLHAATRIAAKEKNYKFIWVRNGKIFIRKEENAPAQIVTSMDTLKGLK
;
A
#
# COMPACT_ATOMS: atom_id res chain seq x y z
N MET A 1 -7.31 15.67 1.62
CA MET A 1 -6.58 14.51 2.17
C MET A 1 -5.26 14.24 1.43
N ILE A 2 -5.26 13.96 0.13
CA ILE A 2 -4.03 13.58 -0.62
C ILE A 2 -3.00 14.71 -0.61
N LEU A 3 -3.42 15.95 -0.89
CA LEU A 3 -2.52 17.12 -0.88
C LEU A 3 -1.88 17.32 0.51
N GLN A 4 -2.68 17.27 1.58
CA GLN A 4 -2.17 17.40 2.95
C GLN A 4 -1.18 16.28 3.30
N MET A 5 -1.52 15.03 2.98
CA MET A 5 -0.63 13.88 3.19
C MET A 5 0.69 14.05 2.45
N SER A 6 0.65 14.53 1.21
CA SER A 6 1.83 14.77 0.38
C SER A 6 2.80 15.78 1.03
N LYS A 7 2.27 16.84 1.65
CA LYS A 7 3.04 17.82 2.43
C LYS A 7 3.66 17.21 3.68
N VAL A 8 2.92 16.39 4.43
CA VAL A 8 3.41 15.72 5.66
C VAL A 8 4.63 14.85 5.39
N VAL A 9 4.67 14.19 4.23
CA VAL A 9 5.78 13.31 3.84
C VAL A 9 6.86 14.01 3.01
N SER A 10 6.86 15.34 2.98
CA SER A 10 7.83 16.17 2.25
C SER A 10 7.92 15.86 0.75
N TYR A 11 6.82 15.40 0.15
CA TYR A 11 6.69 15.21 -1.30
C TYR A 11 5.38 15.86 -1.77
N PRO A 12 5.33 17.21 -1.84
CA PRO A 12 4.10 17.92 -2.16
C PRO A 12 3.62 17.56 -3.57
N VAL A 13 2.35 17.19 -3.65
CA VAL A 13 1.60 16.97 -4.89
C VAL A 13 0.69 18.17 -5.11
N SER A 14 0.67 18.69 -6.31
CA SER A 14 -0.21 19.76 -6.79
C SER A 14 -1.53 19.19 -7.33
N GLU A 15 -2.56 20.04 -7.39
CA GLU A 15 -3.89 19.63 -7.85
C GLU A 15 -3.91 19.19 -9.32
N SER A 16 -3.14 19.86 -10.19
CA SER A 16 -3.02 19.51 -11.61
C SER A 16 -2.41 18.12 -11.84
N GLU A 17 -1.73 17.56 -10.84
CA GLU A 17 -1.16 16.22 -10.91
C GLU A 17 -2.17 15.12 -10.56
N ILE A 18 -3.32 15.47 -9.99
CA ILE A 18 -4.39 14.54 -9.64
C ILE A 18 -5.38 14.46 -10.81
N ILE A 19 -5.35 13.36 -11.56
CA ILE A 19 -6.28 13.12 -12.67
C ILE A 19 -7.68 12.80 -12.14
N ALA A 20 -7.77 11.93 -11.14
CA ALA A 20 -9.05 11.49 -10.59
C ALA A 20 -8.89 11.05 -9.14
N CYS A 21 -9.90 11.31 -8.33
CA CYS A 21 -9.96 10.89 -6.94
C CYS A 21 -11.37 10.42 -6.61
N THR A 22 -11.52 9.20 -6.10
CA THR A 22 -12.84 8.65 -5.76
C THR A 22 -12.78 7.74 -4.53
N ARG A 23 -13.93 7.58 -3.86
CA ARG A 23 -14.10 6.62 -2.76
C ARG A 23 -14.65 5.32 -3.32
N VAL A 24 -14.09 4.19 -2.89
CA VAL A 24 -14.56 2.87 -3.31
C VAL A 24 -15.47 2.24 -2.27
N GLN A 25 -16.47 1.50 -2.73
CA GLN A 25 -17.35 0.73 -1.88
C GLN A 25 -16.57 -0.31 -1.08
N LYS A 26 -17.05 -0.56 0.14
CA LYS A 26 -16.44 -1.53 1.04
C LYS A 26 -16.77 -2.93 0.53
N LYS A 27 -15.82 -3.86 0.61
CA LYS A 27 -16.11 -5.29 0.40
C LYS A 27 -17.09 -5.83 1.46
N ASN A 28 -16.94 -5.37 2.70
CA ASN A 28 -17.87 -5.65 3.79
C ASN A 28 -18.68 -4.38 4.12
N PRO A 29 -19.98 -4.32 3.77
CA PRO A 29 -20.84 -3.17 4.02
C PRO A 29 -20.97 -2.80 5.51
N THR A 30 -20.88 -3.78 6.42
CA THR A 30 -21.06 -3.57 7.87
C THR A 30 -19.81 -3.01 8.56
N SER A 31 -18.67 -2.94 7.85
CA SER A 31 -17.42 -2.44 8.43
C SER A 31 -17.54 -0.96 8.83
N LYS A 32 -17.19 -0.64 10.07
CA LYS A 32 -17.14 0.74 10.59
C LYS A 32 -15.98 1.57 10.02
N GLN A 33 -15.01 0.94 9.34
CA GLN A 33 -13.88 1.66 8.74
C GLN A 33 -14.33 2.60 7.61
N PRO A 34 -13.67 3.75 7.40
CA PRO A 34 -14.00 4.64 6.29
C PRO A 34 -13.77 3.99 4.92
N LYS A 35 -14.52 4.43 3.90
CA LYS A 35 -14.31 3.98 2.51
C LYS A 35 -12.90 4.36 2.05
N ALA A 36 -12.21 3.44 1.38
CA ALA A 36 -10.88 3.72 0.83
C ALA A 36 -10.94 4.79 -0.28
N VAL A 37 -9.90 5.62 -0.36
CA VAL A 37 -9.73 6.61 -1.45
C VAL A 37 -8.80 6.00 -2.50
N ILE A 38 -9.21 6.05 -3.76
CA ILE A 38 -8.34 5.80 -4.91
C ILE A 38 -8.01 7.15 -5.55
N CYS A 39 -6.72 7.40 -5.73
CA CYS A 39 -6.21 8.54 -6.48
C CYS A 39 -5.45 8.05 -7.71
N LYS A 40 -5.76 8.63 -8.87
CA LYS A 40 -4.98 8.49 -10.10
C LYS A 40 -4.13 9.75 -10.26
N LEU A 41 -2.81 9.59 -10.26
CA LEU A 41 -1.86 10.66 -10.53
C LEU A 41 -1.52 10.73 -12.03
N SER A 42 -1.00 11.88 -12.45
CA SER A 42 -0.58 12.18 -13.83
C SER A 42 0.47 11.22 -14.39
N SER A 43 1.34 10.63 -13.55
CA SER A 43 2.35 9.67 -13.99
C SER A 43 2.62 8.57 -12.95
N LYS A 44 3.08 7.42 -13.43
CA LYS A 44 3.54 6.30 -12.58
C LYS A 44 4.75 6.71 -11.72
N LEU A 45 5.64 7.52 -12.26
CA LEU A 45 6.82 8.02 -11.55
C LEU A 45 6.43 8.83 -10.30
N LYS A 46 5.45 9.74 -10.41
CA LYS A 46 4.96 10.53 -9.26
C LYS A 46 4.30 9.65 -8.21
N ARG A 47 3.53 8.65 -8.63
CA ARG A 47 2.98 7.62 -7.73
C ARG A 47 4.08 6.90 -6.98
N ASP A 48 5.11 6.43 -7.67
CA ASP A 48 6.19 5.63 -7.08
C ASP A 48 7.02 6.48 -6.11
N ASN A 49 7.32 7.73 -6.48
CA ASN A 49 8.02 8.69 -5.63
C ASN A 49 7.21 9.03 -4.37
N LEU A 50 5.90 9.27 -4.50
CA LEU A 50 5.04 9.53 -3.34
C LEU A 50 4.98 8.31 -2.40
N LEU A 51 4.83 7.09 -2.94
CA LEU A 51 4.88 5.87 -2.14
C LEU A 51 6.24 5.68 -1.44
N GLY A 52 7.34 5.99 -2.14
CA GLY A 52 8.69 6.00 -1.59
C GLY A 52 8.84 7.01 -0.44
N ALA A 53 8.37 8.24 -0.62
CA ALA A 53 8.39 9.29 0.40
C ALA A 53 7.62 8.87 1.66
N ILE A 54 6.43 8.27 1.49
CA ILE A 54 5.63 7.73 2.60
C ILE A 54 6.37 6.60 3.33
N LEU A 55 7.03 5.70 2.59
CA LEU A 55 7.81 4.62 3.19
C LEU A 55 8.98 5.16 4.00
N LEU A 56 9.73 6.13 3.46
CA LEU A 56 10.85 6.79 4.15
C LEU A 56 10.37 7.53 5.40
N TYR A 57 9.27 8.28 5.29
CA TYR A 57 8.64 8.96 6.41
C TYR A 57 8.29 7.99 7.54
N ASN A 58 7.60 6.89 7.23
CA ASN A 58 7.19 5.91 8.24
C ASN A 58 8.37 5.15 8.87
N ARG A 59 9.46 4.96 8.14
CA ARG A 59 10.70 4.36 8.66
C ARG A 59 11.45 5.33 9.58
N GLY A 60 11.52 6.61 9.21
CA GLY A 60 12.11 7.66 10.06
C GLY A 60 11.28 8.00 11.29
N ASN A 61 9.97 7.73 11.27
CA ASN A 61 9.03 8.08 12.34
C ASN A 61 8.28 6.84 12.89
N PRO A 62 8.97 5.83 13.48
CA PRO A 62 8.34 4.57 13.89
C PRO A 62 7.24 4.75 14.94
N LYS A 63 7.36 5.75 15.82
CA LYS A 63 6.39 6.10 16.87
C LYS A 63 5.28 7.05 16.40
N ASN A 64 5.44 7.69 15.24
CA ASN A 64 4.50 8.68 14.70
C ASN A 64 4.37 8.50 13.18
N LYS A 65 4.00 7.27 12.77
CA LYS A 65 3.74 6.95 11.37
C LYS A 65 2.54 7.74 10.87
N LEU A 66 2.38 7.82 9.55
CA LEU A 66 1.26 8.51 8.92
C LEU A 66 -0.08 8.11 9.57
N ASN A 67 -0.76 9.11 10.13
CA ASN A 67 -1.97 8.93 10.91
C ASN A 67 -2.94 10.10 10.68
N THR A 68 -4.19 9.94 11.12
CA THR A 68 -5.26 10.91 10.88
C THR A 68 -5.00 12.26 11.56
N LYS A 69 -4.34 12.28 12.73
CA LYS A 69 -3.96 13.51 13.45
C LYS A 69 -2.97 14.36 12.64
N LEU A 70 -1.95 13.75 12.04
CA LEU A 70 -1.00 14.42 11.15
C LEU A 70 -1.67 15.02 9.91
N LEU A 71 -2.78 14.43 9.48
CA LEU A 71 -3.55 14.93 8.35
C LEU A 71 -4.62 15.96 8.74
N GLY A 72 -4.80 16.23 10.04
CA GLY A 72 -5.85 17.10 10.55
C GLY A 72 -7.26 16.53 10.41
N TYR A 73 -7.41 15.20 10.41
CA TYR A 73 -8.71 14.53 10.30
C TYR A 73 -9.06 13.72 11.56
N GLY A 74 -10.31 13.82 11.98
CA GLY A 74 -10.88 13.02 13.06
C GLY A 74 -10.35 13.36 14.45
N ASP A 75 -11.15 13.03 15.47
CA ASP A 75 -10.82 13.36 16.86
C ASP A 75 -9.88 12.31 17.51
N LYS A 76 -9.89 11.09 16.96
CA LYS A 76 -9.04 9.98 17.42
C LYS A 76 -7.92 9.72 16.42
N GLU A 77 -6.71 9.56 16.96
CA GLU A 77 -5.55 9.17 16.17
C GLU A 77 -5.72 7.74 15.66
N SER A 78 -5.66 7.58 14.33
CA SER A 78 -5.71 6.28 13.69
C SER A 78 -4.71 6.19 12.53
N PRO A 79 -4.08 5.01 12.31
CA PRO A 79 -3.11 4.86 11.23
C PRO A 79 -3.72 5.06 9.84
N VAL A 80 -2.98 5.70 8.94
CA VAL A 80 -3.34 5.88 7.54
C VAL A 80 -2.40 5.05 6.67
N TYR A 81 -2.97 4.12 5.93
CA TYR A 81 -2.22 3.24 5.03
C TYR A 81 -2.38 3.70 3.58
N VAL A 82 -1.26 3.72 2.87
CA VAL A 82 -1.19 4.09 1.45
C VAL A 82 -0.48 2.96 0.71
N SER A 83 -1.12 2.47 -0.35
CA SER A 83 -0.59 1.36 -1.14
C SER A 83 -0.95 1.54 -2.62
N GLU A 84 -0.22 0.83 -3.48
CA GLU A 84 -0.56 0.77 -4.91
C GLU A 84 -1.94 0.13 -5.09
N HIS A 85 -2.76 0.71 -5.98
CA HIS A 85 -4.06 0.15 -6.27
C HIS A 85 -3.93 -1.13 -7.11
N LEU A 86 -4.43 -2.24 -6.55
CA LEU A 86 -4.46 -3.55 -7.21
C LEU A 86 -5.84 -3.92 -7.74
N THR A 87 -5.87 -4.74 -8.79
CA THR A 87 -7.10 -5.40 -9.24
C THR A 87 -7.68 -6.29 -8.14
N PRO A 88 -8.99 -6.59 -8.16
CA PRO A 88 -9.60 -7.52 -7.18
C PRO A 88 -8.87 -8.87 -7.11
N ALA A 89 -8.47 -9.42 -8.26
CA ALA A 89 -7.69 -10.64 -8.37
C ALA A 89 -6.33 -10.52 -7.66
N ASN A 90 -5.55 -9.46 -7.94
CA ASN A 90 -4.25 -9.27 -7.30
C ASN A 90 -4.38 -8.95 -5.80
N LYS A 91 -5.47 -8.31 -5.35
CA LYS A 91 -5.75 -8.14 -3.91
C LYS A 91 -5.95 -9.50 -3.23
N SER A 92 -6.72 -10.40 -3.85
CA SER A 92 -6.93 -11.76 -3.33
C SER A 92 -5.64 -12.58 -3.35
N LEU A 93 -4.87 -12.51 -4.44
CA LEU A 93 -3.57 -13.18 -4.56
C LEU A 93 -2.57 -12.66 -3.53
N HIS A 94 -2.51 -11.34 -3.30
CA HIS A 94 -1.65 -10.75 -2.27
C HIS A 94 -2.07 -11.17 -0.86
N ALA A 95 -3.37 -11.30 -0.59
CA ALA A 95 -3.85 -11.82 0.69
C ALA A 95 -3.43 -13.29 0.88
N ALA A 96 -3.63 -14.15 -0.12
CA ALA A 96 -3.18 -15.55 -0.09
C ALA A 96 -1.65 -15.67 0.04
N THR A 97 -0.90 -14.81 -0.64
CA THR A 97 0.57 -14.77 -0.56
C THR A 97 1.03 -14.47 0.86
N ARG A 98 0.38 -13.55 1.58
CA ARG A 98 0.71 -13.24 2.99
C ARG A 98 0.45 -14.41 3.93
N ILE A 99 -0.59 -15.19 3.68
CA ILE A 99 -0.89 -16.40 4.46
C ILE A 99 0.19 -17.46 4.21
N ALA A 100 0.44 -17.80 2.94
CA ALA A 100 1.44 -18.80 2.56
C ALA A 100 2.85 -18.40 3.01
N ALA A 101 3.20 -17.12 2.93
CA ALA A 101 4.47 -16.60 3.39
C ALA A 101 4.67 -16.81 4.90
N LYS A 102 3.62 -16.60 5.70
CA LYS A 102 3.67 -16.85 7.15
C LYS A 102 3.85 -18.34 7.46
N GLU A 103 3.12 -19.20 6.75
CA GLU A 103 3.21 -20.66 6.91
C GLU A 103 4.59 -21.21 6.51
N LYS A 104 5.19 -20.65 5.46
CA LYS A 104 6.46 -21.11 4.88
C LYS A 104 7.68 -20.26 5.32
N ASN A 105 7.51 -19.41 6.33
CA ASN A 105 8.57 -18.57 6.91
C ASN A 105 9.29 -17.65 5.92
N TYR A 106 8.57 -17.06 4.97
CA TYR A 106 9.10 -16.02 4.10
C TYR A 106 9.12 -14.66 4.81
N LYS A 107 10.29 -14.00 4.85
CA LYS A 107 10.49 -12.75 5.58
C LYS A 107 9.94 -11.51 4.87
N PHE A 108 9.90 -11.50 3.53
CA PHE A 108 9.58 -10.29 2.78
C PHE A 108 8.51 -10.50 1.72
N ILE A 109 7.55 -9.57 1.68
CA ILE A 109 6.48 -9.51 0.67
C ILE A 109 6.29 -8.04 0.31
N TRP A 110 6.24 -7.72 -0.98
CA TRP A 110 5.94 -6.37 -1.43
C TRP A 110 5.25 -6.37 -2.78
N VAL A 111 4.67 -5.23 -3.13
CA VAL A 111 4.00 -4.99 -4.39
C VAL A 111 4.78 -3.92 -5.14
N ARG A 112 5.04 -4.14 -6.42
CA ARG A 112 5.62 -3.13 -7.31
C ARG A 112 5.07 -3.30 -8.71
N ASN A 113 4.55 -2.21 -9.29
CA ASN A 113 3.96 -2.21 -10.63
C ASN A 113 2.85 -3.26 -10.78
N GLY A 114 2.02 -3.39 -9.75
CA GLY A 114 0.93 -4.36 -9.71
C GLY A 114 1.36 -5.84 -9.57
N LYS A 115 2.66 -6.14 -9.57
CA LYS A 115 3.22 -7.48 -9.36
C LYS A 115 3.51 -7.70 -7.88
N ILE A 116 3.24 -8.92 -7.41
CA ILE A 116 3.50 -9.33 -6.03
C ILE A 116 4.83 -10.07 -6.01
N PHE A 117 5.72 -9.64 -5.13
CA PHE A 117 7.03 -10.24 -4.92
C PHE A 117 7.09 -10.84 -3.53
N ILE A 118 7.82 -11.95 -3.42
CA ILE A 118 8.06 -12.65 -2.17
C ILE A 118 9.54 -13.07 -2.11
N ARG A 119 10.15 -12.99 -0.93
CA ARG A 119 11.55 -13.39 -0.70
C ARG A 119 11.70 -14.05 0.67
N LYS A 120 12.38 -15.20 0.70
CA LYS A 120 12.47 -16.05 1.90
C LYS A 120 13.36 -15.42 2.96
N GLU A 121 14.59 -15.10 2.59
CA GLU A 121 15.59 -14.47 3.44
C GLU A 121 16.34 -13.38 2.68
N GLU A 122 17.17 -12.60 3.36
CA GLU A 122 17.82 -11.40 2.82
C GLU A 122 18.68 -11.70 1.59
N ASN A 123 19.37 -12.84 1.61
CA ASN A 123 20.24 -13.32 0.53
C ASN A 123 19.53 -14.18 -0.51
N ALA A 124 18.24 -14.47 -0.34
CA ALA A 124 17.49 -15.31 -1.28
C ALA A 124 17.00 -14.50 -2.49
N PRO A 125 16.93 -15.11 -3.69
CA PRO A 125 16.32 -14.46 -4.83
C PRO A 125 14.84 -14.14 -4.56
N ALA A 126 14.39 -13.00 -5.05
CA ALA A 126 12.98 -12.64 -5.01
C ALA A 126 12.22 -13.42 -6.09
N GLN A 127 11.04 -13.93 -5.74
CA GLN A 127 10.15 -14.64 -6.65
C GLN A 127 8.90 -13.78 -6.91
N ILE A 128 8.37 -13.84 -8.14
CA ILE A 128 7.12 -13.17 -8.49
C ILE A 128 5.98 -14.15 -8.33
N VAL A 129 4.95 -13.76 -7.58
CA VAL A 129 3.72 -14.54 -7.47
C VAL A 129 2.75 -14.05 -8.53
N THR A 130 2.50 -14.88 -9.53
CA THR A 130 1.60 -14.57 -10.65
C THR A 130 0.25 -15.27 -10.53
N SER A 131 0.17 -16.37 -9.78
CA SER A 131 -1.04 -17.18 -9.64
C SER A 131 -1.10 -17.91 -8.29
N MET A 132 -2.25 -18.50 -7.97
CA MET A 132 -2.41 -19.36 -6.80
C MET A 132 -1.55 -20.64 -6.90
N ASP A 133 -1.27 -21.14 -8.10
CA ASP A 133 -0.42 -22.32 -8.27
C ASP A 133 1.05 -22.03 -7.95
N THR A 134 1.50 -20.80 -8.23
CA THR A 134 2.82 -20.34 -7.78
C THR A 134 2.98 -20.45 -6.26
N LEU A 135 1.91 -20.27 -5.48
CA LEU A 135 1.95 -20.38 -4.01
C LEU A 135 2.15 -21.83 -3.53
N LYS A 136 1.60 -22.80 -4.25
CA LYS A 136 1.75 -24.24 -3.92
C LYS A 136 3.22 -24.65 -4.05
N GLY A 137 3.91 -24.16 -5.08
CA GLY A 137 5.31 -24.46 -5.37
C GLY A 137 6.35 -23.74 -4.48
N LEU A 138 5.94 -22.83 -3.59
CA LEU A 138 6.85 -22.18 -2.64
C LEU A 138 7.43 -23.21 -1.65
N LYS A 139 8.73 -23.12 -1.36
CA LYS A 139 9.46 -24.02 -0.44
C LYS A 139 9.73 -23.37 0.91
#